data_AF-A0A2I1FCQ0-F1
#
_entry.id   AF-A0A2I1FCQ0-F1
#
_cell.length_a   1.000
_cell.length_b   1.000
_cell.length_c   1.000
_cell.angle_alpha   90.00
_cell.angle_beta   90.00
_cell.angle_gamma   90.00
#
_symmetry.space_group_name_H-M   'P 1'
#
loop_
_entity.id
_entity.type
_entity.pdbx_description
1 polymer ?
#
loop_
_entity_poly.entity_id
_entity_poly.type
_entity_poly.pdbx_seq_one_letter_code
_entity_poly.pdbx_strand_id
1 'polypeptide(L)'
;MNNDKEPYSGYHALVSYIKDNTQCSYTEFLNLNRNVILSSQPFSKKWNVLDLTWTRRFLKQVKEVKEYDYATIEKKVKKQCANQGLKICWETIIYEREKVSASYLYVLKFFVLSYEMTI
;
A
#
# COMPACT_ATOMS: atom_id res chain seq x y z
N MET A 1 -0.93 24.29 -16.37
CA MET A 1 -0.85 24.01 -14.93
C MET A 1 -1.46 22.65 -14.66
N ASN A 2 -0.58 21.68 -14.41
CA ASN A 2 -0.68 20.58 -13.46
C ASN A 2 -1.85 19.59 -13.59
N ASN A 3 -1.61 18.56 -14.39
CA ASN A 3 -2.33 17.29 -14.29
C ASN A 3 -1.74 16.45 -13.12
N ASP A 4 -1.57 17.07 -11.95
CA ASP A 4 -0.97 16.49 -10.73
C ASP A 4 -1.94 15.53 -10.03
N LYS A 5 -2.81 14.85 -10.78
CA LYS A 5 -3.61 13.76 -10.24
C LYS A 5 -2.80 12.49 -10.36
N GLU A 6 -2.42 11.95 -9.21
CA GLU A 6 -1.86 10.61 -9.14
C GLU A 6 -2.76 9.64 -9.93
N PRO A 7 -2.19 8.79 -10.83
CA PRO A 7 -2.95 7.76 -11.53
C PRO A 7 -3.70 6.82 -10.59
N TYR A 8 -3.19 6.66 -9.37
CA TYR A 8 -3.82 6.00 -8.24
C TYR A 8 -3.13 6.44 -6.95
N SER A 9 -3.84 6.38 -5.83
CA SER A 9 -3.27 6.78 -4.54
C SER A 9 -2.03 5.94 -4.17
N GLY A 10 -0.94 6.65 -3.83
CA GLY A 10 0.36 6.06 -3.50
C GLY A 10 1.27 5.84 -4.70
N TYR A 11 0.91 6.37 -5.87
CA TYR A 11 1.75 6.35 -7.06
C TYR A 11 3.07 7.08 -6.84
N HIS A 12 3.07 8.29 -6.28
CA HIS A 12 4.31 9.04 -6.08
C HIS A 12 5.24 8.34 -5.09
N ALA A 13 4.71 7.77 -4.00
CA ALA A 13 5.52 7.01 -3.04
C ALA A 13 6.20 5.80 -3.69
N LEU A 14 5.51 5.09 -4.58
CA LEU A 14 6.10 4.00 -5.35
C LEU A 14 7.21 4.49 -6.29
N VAL A 15 6.95 5.56 -7.04
CA VAL A 15 7.92 6.13 -7.97
C VAL A 15 9.16 6.63 -7.23
N SER A 16 9.00 7.35 -6.11
CA SER A 16 10.11 7.83 -5.30
C SER A 16 10.92 6.66 -4.75
N TYR A 17 10.27 5.64 -4.16
CA TYR A 17 10.99 4.45 -3.68
C TYR A 17 11.85 3.82 -4.79
N ILE A 18 11.28 3.64 -5.98
CA ILE A 18 11.99 3.01 -7.10
C ILE A 18 13.14 3.90 -7.61
N LYS A 19 13.00 5.22 -7.61
CA LYS A 19 14.07 6.13 -8.07
C LYS A 19 15.20 6.29 -7.06
N ASP A 20 14.87 6.29 -5.77
CA ASP A 20 15.81 6.61 -4.70
C ASP A 20 16.65 5.40 -4.25
N ASN A 21 16.28 4.18 -4.68
CA ASN A 21 16.95 2.95 -4.26
C ASN A 21 17.77 2.33 -5.40
N THR A 22 19.04 2.02 -5.14
CA THR A 22 19.92 1.32 -6.10
C THR A 22 19.55 -0.16 -6.25
N GLN A 23 18.89 -0.74 -5.25
CA GLN A 23 18.32 -2.08 -5.30
C GLN A 23 16.85 -2.07 -4.94
N CYS A 24 16.04 -2.69 -5.78
CA CYS A 24 14.60 -2.68 -5.63
C CYS A 24 14.13 -3.93 -4.84
N SER A 25 13.47 -3.71 -3.69
CA SER A 25 12.95 -4.77 -2.83
C SER A 25 11.46 -4.56 -2.57
N TYR A 26 10.62 -5.48 -3.05
CA TYR A 26 9.16 -5.35 -2.89
C TYR A 26 8.73 -5.41 -1.42
N THR A 27 9.35 -6.28 -0.61
CA THR A 27 9.05 -6.37 0.83
C THR A 27 9.42 -5.09 1.58
N GLU A 28 10.56 -4.49 1.23
CA GLU A 28 11.02 -3.25 1.83
C GLU A 28 10.12 -2.07 1.43
N PHE A 29 9.74 -2.00 0.16
CA PHE A 29 8.73 -1.05 -0.31
C PHE A 29 7.45 -1.12 0.52
N LEU A 30 6.90 -2.33 0.73
CA LEU A 30 5.68 -2.53 1.52
C LEU A 30 5.85 -2.08 2.97
N ASN A 31 7.01 -2.34 3.58
CA ASN A 31 7.30 -1.95 4.96
C ASN A 31 7.44 -0.43 5.11
N LEU A 32 8.19 0.23 4.23
CA LEU A 32 8.44 1.68 4.30
C LEU A 32 7.21 2.51 3.94
N ASN A 33 6.42 2.06 2.96
CA ASN A 33 5.29 2.81 2.44
C ASN A 33 3.94 2.31 2.97
N ARG A 34 3.96 1.58 4.09
CA ARG A 34 2.79 0.96 4.69
C ARG A 34 1.63 1.93 4.89
N ASN A 35 1.89 3.09 5.47
CA ASN A 35 0.88 4.12 5.75
C ASN A 35 0.26 4.71 4.48
N VAL A 36 1.06 4.85 3.41
CA VAL A 36 0.58 5.35 2.11
C VAL A 36 -0.29 4.31 1.43
N ILE A 37 0.12 3.04 1.47
CA ILE A 37 -0.69 1.92 0.96
C ILE A 37 -2.02 1.84 1.72
N LEU A 38 -2.01 2.09 3.03
CA LEU A 38 -3.19 2.09 3.90
C LEU A 38 -4.19 3.20 3.59
N SER A 39 -3.72 4.42 3.29
CA SER A 39 -4.60 5.54 2.94
C SER A 39 -5.12 5.44 1.50
N SER A 40 -4.51 4.59 0.66
CA SER A 40 -4.90 4.45 -0.73
C SER A 40 -6.30 3.85 -0.93
N GLN A 41 -7.04 4.43 -1.88
CA GLN A 41 -8.36 3.98 -2.33
C GLN A 41 -8.29 3.53 -3.79
N PRO A 42 -9.09 2.54 -4.21
CA PRO A 42 -9.98 1.71 -3.39
C PRO A 42 -9.22 0.67 -2.56
N PHE A 43 -9.65 0.43 -1.32
CA PHE A 43 -9.06 -0.58 -0.45
C PHE A 43 -9.87 -1.88 -0.41
N SER A 44 -9.17 -3.01 -0.49
CA SER A 44 -9.75 -4.35 -0.36
C SER A 44 -9.37 -4.95 0.99
N LYS A 45 -10.34 -5.55 1.68
CA LYS A 45 -10.08 -6.38 2.88
C LYS A 45 -9.45 -7.75 2.55
N LYS A 46 -9.35 -8.09 1.26
CA LYS A 46 -8.76 -9.35 0.80
C LYS A 46 -7.28 -9.13 0.51
N TRP A 47 -6.42 -9.71 1.33
CA TRP A 47 -4.95 -9.56 1.24
C TRP A 47 -4.41 -9.93 -0.15
N ASN A 48 -4.95 -10.97 -0.77
CA ASN A 48 -4.51 -11.45 -2.08
C ASN A 48 -4.83 -10.47 -3.21
N VAL A 49 -5.94 -9.72 -3.09
CA VAL A 49 -6.30 -8.65 -4.05
C VAL A 49 -5.33 -7.48 -3.92
N LEU A 50 -4.97 -7.11 -2.68
CA LEU A 50 -3.99 -6.05 -2.43
C LEU A 50 -2.61 -6.47 -2.97
N ASP A 51 -2.16 -7.68 -2.64
CA ASP A 51 -0.88 -8.21 -3.06
C ASP A 51 -0.73 -8.23 -4.58
N LEU A 52 -1.74 -8.75 -5.28
CA LEU A 52 -1.77 -8.79 -6.75
C LEU A 52 -1.73 -7.38 -7.36
N THR A 53 -2.48 -6.45 -6.77
CA THR A 53 -2.57 -5.07 -7.27
C THR A 53 -1.25 -4.34 -7.11
N TRP A 54 -0.67 -4.38 -5.91
CA TRP A 54 0.59 -3.70 -5.60
C TRP A 54 1.79 -4.35 -6.29
N THR A 55 1.81 -5.67 -6.44
CA THR A 55 2.82 -6.37 -7.24
C THR A 55 2.80 -5.90 -8.70
N ARG A 56 1.62 -5.81 -9.32
CA ARG A 56 1.50 -5.34 -10.71
C ARG A 56 1.98 -3.90 -10.86
N ARG A 57 1.59 -3.01 -9.92
CA ARG A 57 2.04 -1.61 -9.90
C ARG A 57 3.55 -1.51 -9.77
N PHE A 58 4.11 -2.23 -8.81
CA PHE A 58 5.55 -2.26 -8.55
C PHE A 58 6.34 -2.74 -9.76
N LEU A 59 6.00 -3.90 -10.32
CA LEU A 59 6.68 -4.45 -11.49
C LEU A 59 6.55 -3.54 -12.72
N LYS A 60 5.40 -2.89 -12.90
CA LYS A 60 5.22 -1.90 -13.98
C LYS A 60 6.24 -0.76 -13.86
N GLN A 61 6.40 -0.20 -12.67
CA GLN A 61 7.32 0.91 -12.45
C GLN A 61 8.79 0.48 -12.50
N VAL A 62 9.13 -0.72 -11.98
CA VAL A 62 10.48 -1.28 -12.12
C VAL A 62 10.85 -1.47 -13.60
N LYS A 63 9.90 -1.88 -14.44
CA LYS A 63 10.11 -2.05 -15.88
C LYS A 63 10.43 -0.74 -16.60
N GLU A 64 10.03 0.39 -16.04
CA GLU A 64 10.29 1.73 -16.61
C GLU A 64 11.71 2.23 -16.28
N VAL A 65 12.41 1.60 -15.33
CA VAL A 65 13.79 1.92 -14.93
C VAL A 65 14.78 0.96 -15.61
N LYS A 66 15.69 1.51 -16.41
CA LYS A 66 16.59 0.71 -17.28
C LYS A 66 17.74 0.06 -16.52
N GLU A 67 18.11 0.64 -15.39
CA GLU A 67 19.22 0.23 -14.54
C GLU A 67 18.93 -1.09 -13.81
N TYR A 68 17.66 -1.47 -13.72
CA TYR A 68 17.24 -2.69 -13.07
C TYR A 68 17.23 -3.88 -14.02
N ASP A 69 17.74 -5.01 -13.52
CA ASP A 69 17.45 -6.32 -14.11
C ASP A 69 16.00 -6.72 -13.78
N TYR A 70 15.08 -6.29 -14.63
CA TYR A 70 13.66 -6.57 -14.51
C TYR A 70 13.37 -8.08 -14.39
N ALA A 71 14.06 -8.93 -15.15
CA ALA A 71 13.81 -10.37 -15.15
C ALA A 71 14.15 -10.99 -13.80
N THR A 72 15.28 -10.59 -13.21
CA THR A 72 15.69 -11.03 -11.88
C THR A 72 14.73 -10.53 -10.79
N ILE A 73 14.32 -9.26 -10.85
CA ILE A 73 13.37 -8.70 -9.87
C ILE A 73 12.00 -9.36 -9.99
N GLU A 74 11.47 -9.50 -11.20
CA GLU A 74 10.16 -10.13 -11.44
C GLU A 74 10.13 -11.56 -10.89
N LYS A 75 11.18 -12.35 -11.14
CA LYS A 75 11.31 -13.72 -10.62
C LYS A 75 11.32 -13.73 -9.10
N LYS A 76 12.06 -12.82 -8.45
CA LYS A 76 12.14 -12.70 -7.00
C LYS A 76 10.78 -12.33 -6.39
N VAL A 77 10.12 -11.32 -6.94
CA VAL A 77 8.80 -10.86 -6.46
C VAL A 77 7.75 -11.96 -6.61
N LYS A 78 7.67 -12.62 -7.78
CA LYS A 78 6.74 -13.74 -8.00
C LYS A 78 6.97 -14.88 -7.00
N LYS A 79 8.22 -15.23 -6.71
CA LYS A 79 8.56 -16.25 -5.71
C LYS A 79 8.10 -15.85 -4.31
N GLN A 80 8.30 -14.59 -3.91
CA GLN A 80 7.86 -14.07 -2.61
C GLN A 80 6.33 -14.12 -2.46
N CYS A 81 5.59 -13.74 -3.50
CA CYS A 81 4.13 -13.76 -3.50
C CYS A 81 3.59 -15.20 -3.49
N ALA A 82 4.18 -16.10 -4.29
CA ALA A 82 3.76 -17.50 -4.37
C ALA A 82 3.93 -18.25 -3.04
N ASN A 83 4.97 -17.95 -2.28
CA ASN A 83 5.23 -18.56 -0.98
C ASN A 83 4.31 -18.04 0.14
N GLN A 84 3.33 -17.18 -0.19
CA GLN A 84 2.51 -16.47 0.79
C GLN A 84 3.34 -15.72 1.84
N GLY A 85 4.62 -15.45 1.57
CA GLY A 85 5.54 -14.83 2.52
C GLY A 85 5.12 -13.41 2.90
N LEU A 86 4.28 -12.79 2.07
CA LEU A 86 3.72 -11.46 2.27
C LEU A 86 2.30 -11.50 2.85
N LYS A 87 1.69 -12.68 3.02
CA LYS A 87 0.33 -12.80 3.58
C LYS A 87 0.26 -12.20 4.98
N ILE A 88 1.18 -12.57 5.87
CA ILE A 88 1.24 -12.04 7.24
C ILE A 88 1.42 -10.51 7.23
N CYS A 89 2.28 -10.00 6.33
CA CYS A 89 2.46 -8.56 6.16
C CYS A 89 1.13 -7.88 5.78
N TRP A 90 0.43 -8.39 4.77
CA TRP A 90 -0.86 -7.85 4.33
C TRP A 90 -1.97 -7.99 5.38
N GLU A 91 -2.05 -9.11 6.09
CA GLU A 91 -3.04 -9.31 7.15
C GLU A 91 -2.81 -8.35 8.32
N THR A 92 -1.55 -8.12 8.71
CA THR A 92 -1.19 -7.13 9.73
C THR A 92 -1.56 -5.71 9.25
N ILE A 93 -1.32 -5.39 7.98
CA ILE A 93 -1.74 -4.13 7.34
C ILE A 93 -3.26 -3.98 7.41
N ILE A 94 -4.03 -4.99 7.04
CA ILE A 94 -5.50 -4.95 7.07
C ILE A 94 -6.02 -4.75 8.49
N TYR A 95 -5.49 -5.50 9.45
CA TYR A 95 -5.86 -5.41 10.86
C TYR A 95 -5.65 -4.00 11.43
N GLU A 96 -4.51 -3.38 11.17
CA GLU A 96 -4.22 -2.02 11.63
C GLU A 96 -5.19 -0.99 11.04
N ARG A 97 -5.53 -1.12 9.76
CA ARG A 97 -6.51 -0.24 9.13
C ARG A 97 -7.89 -0.34 9.76
N GLU A 98 -8.33 -1.56 10.04
CA GLU A 98 -9.62 -1.82 10.68
C GLU A 98 -9.65 -1.27 12.11
N LYS A 99 -8.56 -1.41 12.86
CA LYS A 99 -8.43 -0.84 14.20
C LYS A 99 -8.50 0.69 14.19
N VAL A 100 -7.78 1.34 13.28
CA VAL A 100 -7.82 2.81 13.12
C VAL A 100 -9.23 3.28 12.73
N SER A 101 -9.86 2.58 11.78
CA SER A 101 -11.23 2.90 11.35
C SER A 101 -12.24 2.75 12.50
N ALA A 102 -12.14 1.68 13.28
CA ALA A 102 -13.00 1.42 14.44
C ALA A 102 -12.79 2.46 15.54
N SER A 103 -11.53 2.82 15.83
CA SER A 103 -11.21 3.86 16.81
C SER A 103 -11.76 5.23 16.40
N TYR A 104 -11.59 5.61 15.13
CA TYR A 104 -12.13 6.86 14.60
C TYR A 104 -13.66 6.91 14.67
N LEU A 105 -14.34 5.81 14.32
CA LEU A 105 -15.80 5.70 14.44
C LEU A 105 -16.28 5.82 15.89
N TYR A 106 -15.54 5.26 16.85
CA TYR A 106 -15.87 5.37 18.27
C TYR A 106 -15.78 6.82 18.76
N VAL A 107 -14.69 7.52 18.42
CA VAL A 107 -14.49 8.93 18.77
C VAL A 107 -15.58 9.81 18.16
N LEU A 108 -15.87 9.63 16.86
CA LEU A 108 -16.95 10.38 16.20
C LEU A 108 -18.32 10.14 16.85
N LYS A 109 -18.66 8.89 17.17
CA LYS A 109 -19.92 8.58 17.86
C LYS A 109 -20.00 9.28 19.21
N PHE A 110 -18.90 9.31 19.97
CA PHE A 110 -18.86 9.99 21.26
C PHE A 110 -19.09 11.50 21.11
N PHE A 111 -18.44 12.15 20.13
CA PHE A 111 -18.61 13.57 19.86
C PHE A 111 -20.02 13.94 19.35
N VAL A 112 -20.63 13.10 18.51
CA VAL A 112 -22.01 13.34 18.06
C VAL A 112 -23.00 13.18 19.21
N LEU A 113 -22.84 12.14 20.04
CA LEU A 113 -23.71 11.93 21.19
C LEU A 113 -23.57 13.03 22.25
N SER A 114 -22.37 13.57 22.47
CA SER A 114 -22.18 14.69 23.39
C SER A 114 -22.79 15.99 22.86
N TYR A 115 -22.73 16.23 21.54
CA TYR A 115 -23.37 17.40 20.92
C TYR A 115 -24.90 17.33 21.03
N GLU A 116 -25.51 16.20 20.73
CA GLU A 116 -26.97 15.98 20.80
C GLU A 116 -27.54 16.06 22.23
N MET A 117 -26.74 15.72 23.26
CA MET A 117 -27.18 15.85 24.67
C MET A 117 -26.99 17.26 25.25
N THR A 118 -26.47 18.22 24.48
CA THR A 118 -26.24 19.60 24.92
C THR A 118 -27.27 20.59 24.33
N ILE A 119 -28.20 20.10 23.50
CA ILE A 119 -29.35 20.85 22.93
C ILE A 119 -30.63 20.45 23.67
#